data_AF-A0A0K1EBE2-F1
#
_entry.id   AF-A0A0K1EBE2-F1
#
_cell.length_a   1.000
_cell.length_b   1.000
_cell.length_c   1.000
_cell.angle_alpha   90.00
_cell.angle_beta   90.00
_cell.angle_gamma   90.00
#
_symmetry.space_group_name_H-M   'P 1'
#
loop_
_entity.id
_entity.type
_entity.pdbx_description
1 polymer ?
#
loop_
_entity_poly.entity_id
_entity_poly.type
_entity_poly.pdbx_seq_one_letter_code
_entity_poly.pdbx_strand_id
1 'polypeptide(L)'
;MVARIIWGQPEIEGGVRLSSGVMRSRSPTGGAARDSIVLVAKAALQFPPEGEEALLIPPPPLSLDVLSSLSGATESELAYASDFVPGKPSVEVLVTGHAYAEEAAHRIDASLGVGAMHRSFTLVASGPATRLPLSSAYLRDTDGKRTTAPVGPIRPPPRSGAREPLNPDAHSYASPSQRLDTIPPDAALELVGLSPRARRRVIRLPDLTPMAIAVSRFGDDIPISLTCDTLWIHTDEERLVLVWRGPIPLPPTTDPATIERIDLWLARAGEPVDVDSVRRRLQRGVFAFAVEEADVIEGRAPPPIPPEQLAAVRYALWEESPEPALPLEAYARISAELMEKRESRADVLLHHQLDEDAWTVEERAWLEWMGAAAMRGDAQPAKEYGDLFLEAQEALAGPDEAARTIDDYVPIKAAMDRGADPTKVLAAFTMTLPEWLRLDRRFSTLAASDAALRAEIEAKSRATSVDPRLLDEDESSDEDDEDEDEDDDDDGHDARGDEHDDAGERREGELEETP
;
A
#
# COMPACT_ATOMS: atom_id res chain seq x y z
N MET A 1 -22.57 -5.45 -10.97
CA MET A 1 -21.19 -4.89 -11.00
C MET A 1 -20.23 -6.01 -10.68
N VAL A 2 -19.16 -6.15 -11.46
CA VAL A 2 -18.09 -7.11 -11.13
C VAL A 2 -17.34 -6.55 -9.92
N ALA A 3 -17.17 -7.36 -8.87
CA ALA A 3 -16.35 -6.97 -7.73
C ALA A 3 -14.91 -6.74 -8.21
N ARG A 4 -14.38 -5.53 -8.03
CA ARG A 4 -12.97 -5.23 -8.32
C ARG A 4 -12.11 -5.85 -7.22
N ILE A 5 -10.99 -6.43 -7.61
CA ILE A 5 -10.06 -7.06 -6.68
C ILE A 5 -9.26 -5.96 -5.97
N ILE A 6 -9.26 -5.97 -4.65
CA ILE A 6 -8.39 -5.11 -3.84
C ILE A 6 -7.04 -5.81 -3.71
N TRP A 7 -5.94 -5.09 -3.82
CA TRP A 7 -4.64 -5.61 -3.41
C TRP A 7 -4.09 -4.82 -2.23
N GLY A 8 -3.39 -5.51 -1.34
CA GLY A 8 -2.62 -4.92 -0.26
C GLY A 8 -1.12 -5.14 -0.49
N GLN A 9 -0.30 -4.10 -0.33
CA GLN A 9 1.16 -4.26 -0.22
C GLN A 9 1.65 -3.69 1.10
N PRO A 10 2.49 -4.42 1.86
CA PRO A 10 3.17 -3.82 2.99
C PRO A 10 4.11 -2.73 2.48
N GLU A 11 4.44 -1.77 3.33
CA GLU A 11 5.47 -0.81 3.00
C GLU A 11 6.81 -1.53 2.80
N ILE A 12 7.44 -1.30 1.65
CA ILE A 12 8.78 -1.80 1.32
C ILE A 12 9.78 -0.71 1.72
N GLU A 13 10.99 -1.11 2.10
CA GLU A 13 12.08 -0.18 2.38
C GLU A 13 12.23 0.85 1.24
N GLY A 14 12.22 2.14 1.60
CA GLY A 14 12.23 3.25 0.63
C GLY A 14 10.85 3.64 0.07
N GLY A 15 9.76 3.08 0.57
CA GLY A 15 8.38 3.44 0.22
C GLY A 15 7.97 3.06 -1.22
N VAL A 16 8.80 2.30 -1.93
CA VAL A 16 8.57 1.93 -3.32
C VAL A 16 7.56 0.80 -3.40
N ARG A 17 6.59 0.92 -4.32
CA ARG A 17 5.48 -0.02 -4.48
C ARG A 17 5.59 -0.77 -5.79
N LEU A 18 5.05 -1.99 -5.83
CA LEU A 18 4.84 -2.68 -7.10
C LEU A 18 3.62 -2.08 -7.80
N SER A 19 3.71 -1.92 -9.12
CA SER A 19 2.52 -1.71 -9.93
C SER A 19 1.87 -3.07 -10.16
N SER A 20 0.59 -3.20 -9.85
CA SER A 20 -0.13 -4.48 -9.97
C SER A 20 -1.45 -4.31 -10.70
N GLY A 21 -1.89 -5.40 -11.32
CA GLY A 21 -3.12 -5.44 -12.08
C GLY A 21 -3.58 -6.87 -12.28
N VAL A 22 -4.80 -6.99 -12.80
CA VAL A 22 -5.43 -8.28 -13.06
C VAL A 22 -6.02 -8.27 -14.46
N MET A 23 -6.00 -9.42 -15.10
CA MET A 23 -6.74 -9.65 -16.35
C MET A 23 -7.45 -10.99 -16.29
N ARG A 24 -8.59 -11.06 -16.97
CA ARG A 24 -9.29 -12.32 -17.19
C ARG A 24 -8.67 -13.01 -18.39
N SER A 25 -8.38 -14.29 -18.25
CA SER A 25 -7.84 -15.13 -19.31
C SER A 25 -8.63 -16.42 -19.40
N ARG A 26 -8.85 -16.90 -20.63
CA ARG A 26 -9.36 -18.25 -20.89
C ARG A 26 -8.23 -19.14 -21.34
N SER A 27 -7.84 -20.09 -20.49
CA SER A 27 -6.90 -21.13 -20.92
C SER A 27 -7.66 -22.27 -21.59
N PRO A 28 -7.24 -22.74 -22.78
CA PRO A 28 -7.82 -23.90 -23.45
C PRO A 28 -7.26 -25.23 -22.93
N THR A 29 -6.33 -25.23 -21.98
CA THR A 29 -5.66 -26.44 -21.48
C THR A 29 -6.66 -27.37 -20.78
N GLY A 30 -6.88 -28.57 -21.34
CA GLY A 30 -7.63 -29.66 -20.67
C GLY A 30 -9.04 -29.96 -21.19
N GLY A 31 -9.40 -29.55 -22.40
CA GLY A 31 -10.66 -29.97 -23.06
C GLY A 31 -11.91 -29.17 -22.68
N ALA A 32 -11.86 -28.37 -21.61
CA ALA A 32 -12.83 -27.32 -21.31
C ALA A 32 -12.07 -26.01 -21.06
N ALA A 33 -12.46 -24.94 -21.76
CA ALA A 33 -11.90 -23.62 -21.51
C ALA A 33 -12.22 -23.21 -20.07
N ARG A 34 -11.19 -22.90 -19.28
CA ARG A 34 -11.36 -22.41 -17.91
C ARG A 34 -11.07 -20.92 -17.87
N ASP A 35 -12.01 -20.16 -17.33
CA ASP A 35 -11.77 -18.78 -16.93
C ASP A 35 -10.73 -18.78 -15.79
N SER A 36 -9.78 -17.88 -15.89
CA SER A 36 -8.72 -17.66 -14.91
C SER A 36 -8.51 -16.17 -14.74
N ILE A 37 -8.07 -15.76 -13.56
CA ILE A 37 -7.52 -14.43 -13.35
C ILE A 37 -6.00 -14.57 -13.42
N VAL A 38 -5.34 -13.66 -14.12
CA VAL A 38 -3.88 -13.56 -14.10
C VAL A 38 -3.52 -12.31 -13.32
N LEU A 39 -2.77 -12.49 -12.25
CA LEU A 39 -2.13 -11.40 -11.51
C LEU A 39 -0.89 -10.96 -12.28
N VAL A 40 -0.77 -9.65 -12.48
CA VAL A 40 0.42 -8.99 -13.02
C VAL A 40 1.05 -8.16 -11.91
N ALA A 41 2.34 -8.36 -11.65
CA ALA A 41 3.13 -7.56 -10.73
C ALA A 41 4.34 -6.99 -11.46
N LYS A 42 4.64 -5.70 -11.25
CA LYS A 42 5.70 -4.98 -11.94
C LYS A 42 6.55 -4.19 -10.95
N ALA A 43 7.87 -4.35 -11.07
CA ALA A 43 8.87 -3.58 -10.35
C ALA A 43 9.76 -2.82 -11.34
N ALA A 44 10.30 -1.67 -10.93
CA ALA A 44 11.33 -0.98 -11.68
C ALA A 44 12.58 -0.78 -10.83
N LEU A 45 13.73 -0.85 -11.48
CA LEU A 45 15.03 -0.63 -10.88
C LEU A 45 15.79 0.44 -11.65
N GLN A 46 16.56 1.26 -10.95
CA GLN A 46 17.49 2.20 -11.58
C GLN A 46 18.86 1.54 -11.77
N PHE A 47 19.55 1.85 -12.87
CA PHE A 47 20.94 1.43 -13.03
C PHE A 47 21.80 2.05 -11.91
N PRO A 48 22.51 1.23 -11.14
CA PRO A 48 23.26 1.71 -10.00
C PRO A 48 24.56 2.39 -10.44
N PRO A 49 25.29 3.07 -9.54
CA PRO A 49 26.72 3.30 -9.71
C PRO A 49 27.49 2.01 -10.03
N GLU A 50 28.69 2.13 -10.58
CA GLU A 50 29.50 0.95 -10.91
C GLU A 50 29.86 0.16 -9.63
N GLY A 51 29.60 -1.15 -9.64
CA GLY A 51 29.87 -2.04 -8.51
C GLY A 51 28.74 -2.14 -7.48
N GLU A 52 27.63 -1.43 -7.65
CA GLU A 52 26.47 -1.46 -6.75
C GLU A 52 25.30 -2.30 -7.32
N GLU A 53 24.36 -2.67 -6.45
CA GLU A 53 23.12 -3.39 -6.79
C GLU A 53 22.06 -2.41 -7.30
N ALA A 54 21.24 -2.84 -8.26
CA ALA A 54 20.19 -1.98 -8.79
C ALA A 54 19.15 -1.62 -7.72
N LEU A 55 18.82 -0.33 -7.60
CA LEU A 55 17.91 0.18 -6.57
C LEU A 55 16.46 0.17 -7.07
N LEU A 56 15.54 -0.26 -6.22
CA LEU A 56 14.10 -0.21 -6.49
C LEU A 56 13.64 1.24 -6.63
N ILE A 57 12.87 1.54 -7.68
CA ILE A 57 12.27 2.85 -7.94
C ILE A 57 10.79 2.68 -8.30
N PRO A 58 9.96 3.73 -8.18
CA PRO A 58 8.56 3.65 -8.58
C PRO A 58 8.41 3.14 -10.03
N PRO A 59 7.67 2.04 -10.25
CA PRO A 59 7.49 1.48 -11.59
C PRO A 59 6.61 2.37 -12.46
N PRO A 60 6.81 2.36 -13.79
CA PRO A 60 5.86 2.96 -14.70
C PRO A 60 4.49 2.24 -14.58
N PRO A 61 3.38 2.92 -14.87
CA PRO A 61 2.06 2.31 -14.80
C PRO A 61 1.96 1.07 -15.71
N LEU A 62 1.02 0.17 -15.40
CA LEU A 62 0.66 -0.88 -16.33
C LEU A 62 0.19 -0.27 -17.65
N SER A 63 0.62 -0.85 -18.76
CA SER A 63 0.49 -0.30 -20.10
C SER A 63 0.12 -1.40 -21.09
N LEU A 64 -0.57 -0.99 -22.16
CA LEU A 64 -0.75 -1.81 -23.36
C LEU A 64 0.46 -1.65 -24.27
N ASP A 65 0.37 -2.20 -25.49
CA ASP A 65 1.35 -1.96 -26.54
C ASP A 65 1.49 -0.45 -26.81
N VAL A 66 2.68 0.11 -26.58
CA VAL A 66 3.03 1.48 -26.94
C VAL A 66 3.93 1.44 -28.16
N LEU A 67 3.51 2.04 -29.28
CA LEU A 67 4.30 2.09 -30.51
C LEU A 67 5.60 2.86 -30.29
N SER A 68 6.68 2.40 -30.92
CA SER A 68 7.96 3.09 -30.87
C SER A 68 7.93 4.39 -31.67
N SER A 69 8.37 5.48 -31.05
CA SER A 69 8.56 6.78 -31.71
C SER A 69 10.01 7.00 -32.18
N LEU A 70 10.88 6.00 -32.01
CA LEU A 70 12.27 6.08 -32.43
C LEU A 70 12.37 6.21 -33.96
N SER A 71 13.33 7.01 -34.42
CA SER A 71 13.64 7.10 -35.85
C SER A 71 13.91 5.70 -36.42
N GLY A 72 13.32 5.39 -37.57
CA GLY A 72 13.52 4.11 -38.26
C GLY A 72 12.80 2.92 -37.65
N ALA A 73 11.98 3.11 -36.61
CA ALA A 73 11.10 2.07 -36.11
C ALA A 73 9.98 1.76 -37.13
N THR A 74 9.67 0.48 -37.27
CA THR A 74 8.53 -0.02 -38.05
C THR A 74 7.22 0.08 -37.25
N GLU A 75 6.08 -0.05 -37.92
CA GLU A 75 4.75 -0.04 -37.27
C GLU A 75 4.55 -1.21 -36.27
N SER A 76 5.36 -2.25 -36.38
CA SER A 76 5.37 -3.38 -35.43
C SER A 76 6.31 -3.19 -34.25
N GLU A 77 7.24 -2.23 -34.29
CA GLU A 77 8.18 -1.99 -33.18
C GLU A 77 7.54 -1.17 -32.08
N LEU A 78 7.72 -1.62 -30.84
CA LEU A 78 7.11 -1.03 -29.66
C LEU A 78 8.15 -0.31 -28.80
N ALA A 79 7.77 0.81 -28.18
CA ALA A 79 8.50 1.40 -27.06
C ALA A 79 8.26 0.61 -25.77
N TYR A 80 7.08 -0.03 -25.66
CA TYR A 80 6.68 -0.83 -24.50
C TYR A 80 5.70 -1.93 -24.94
N ALA A 81 5.90 -3.16 -24.46
CA ALA A 81 5.00 -4.29 -24.73
C ALA A 81 3.87 -4.35 -23.69
N SER A 82 2.68 -4.83 -24.08
CA SER A 82 1.55 -4.96 -23.16
C SER A 82 1.91 -5.76 -21.90
N ASP A 83 1.49 -5.24 -20.74
CA ASP A 83 1.54 -5.94 -19.47
C ASP A 83 0.45 -7.00 -19.34
N PHE A 84 -0.65 -6.85 -20.06
CA PHE A 84 -1.83 -7.69 -19.97
C PHE A 84 -1.75 -8.82 -21.00
N VAL A 85 -0.91 -9.81 -20.69
CA VAL A 85 -0.87 -11.09 -21.40
C VAL A 85 -1.06 -12.26 -20.42
N PRO A 86 -1.68 -13.38 -20.81
CA PRO A 86 -1.97 -14.49 -19.90
C PRO A 86 -0.77 -15.14 -19.23
N GLY A 87 0.41 -14.94 -19.81
CA GLY A 87 1.67 -15.57 -19.44
C GLY A 87 2.49 -15.84 -20.70
N LYS A 88 3.79 -16.03 -20.52
CA LYS A 88 4.73 -16.34 -21.59
C LYS A 88 5.45 -17.65 -21.30
N PRO A 89 5.78 -18.46 -22.34
CA PRO A 89 6.48 -19.73 -22.15
C PRO A 89 7.95 -19.58 -21.77
N SER A 90 8.52 -18.38 -21.92
CA SER A 90 9.92 -18.08 -21.65
C SER A 90 10.03 -16.64 -21.17
N VAL A 91 11.11 -16.35 -20.44
CA VAL A 91 11.46 -14.99 -20.05
C VAL A 91 11.99 -14.22 -21.24
N GLU A 92 11.43 -13.04 -21.46
CA GLU A 92 11.80 -12.15 -22.55
C GLU A 92 12.69 -11.01 -22.07
N VAL A 93 13.83 -10.81 -22.74
CA VAL A 93 14.70 -9.65 -22.48
C VAL A 93 14.53 -8.63 -23.61
N LEU A 94 13.93 -7.49 -23.30
CA LEU A 94 13.57 -6.44 -24.24
C LEU A 94 14.47 -5.22 -24.03
N VAL A 95 15.01 -4.62 -25.08
CA VAL A 95 15.86 -3.42 -24.97
C VAL A 95 15.35 -2.29 -25.86
N THR A 96 15.10 -1.12 -25.28
CA THR A 96 14.67 0.09 -25.99
C THR A 96 15.58 1.29 -25.67
N GLY A 97 15.44 2.38 -26.44
CA GLY A 97 16.27 3.58 -26.38
C GLY A 97 17.36 3.59 -27.45
N HIS A 98 18.60 3.86 -27.06
CA HIS A 98 19.74 4.04 -27.97
C HIS A 98 20.95 3.19 -27.59
N ALA A 99 21.79 2.92 -28.59
CA ALA A 99 23.18 2.55 -28.37
C ALA A 99 24.06 3.80 -28.37
N TYR A 100 25.17 3.77 -27.62
CA TYR A 100 26.04 4.90 -27.35
C TYR A 100 27.50 4.62 -27.71
N ALA A 101 28.20 5.64 -28.21
CA ALA A 101 29.63 5.64 -28.46
C ALA A 101 30.29 6.87 -27.84
N GLU A 102 31.56 6.74 -27.44
CA GLU A 102 32.36 7.83 -26.85
C GLU A 102 32.60 8.97 -27.85
N GLU A 103 32.73 8.63 -29.12
CA GLU A 103 32.93 9.56 -30.24
C GLU A 103 31.88 9.32 -31.33
N ALA A 104 31.65 10.33 -32.17
CA ALA A 104 30.70 10.22 -33.26
C ALA A 104 31.17 9.16 -34.28
N ALA A 105 30.37 8.11 -34.48
CA ALA A 105 30.72 6.98 -35.34
C ALA A 105 29.56 6.61 -36.27
N HIS A 106 29.90 6.08 -37.45
CA HIS A 106 28.91 5.46 -38.35
C HIS A 106 28.43 4.10 -37.85
N ARG A 107 29.19 3.50 -36.93
CA ARG A 107 29.01 2.14 -36.43
C ARG A 107 29.15 2.14 -34.92
N ILE A 108 28.14 1.63 -34.22
CA ILE A 108 28.17 1.41 -32.76
C ILE A 108 27.97 -0.08 -32.50
N ASP A 109 28.98 -0.74 -31.97
CA ASP A 109 28.88 -2.13 -31.53
C ASP A 109 28.28 -2.19 -30.13
N ALA A 110 27.30 -3.08 -29.95
CA ALA A 110 26.60 -3.25 -28.69
C ALA A 110 26.39 -4.74 -28.37
N SER A 111 26.28 -5.03 -27.08
CA SER A 111 25.90 -6.36 -26.62
C SER A 111 25.12 -6.28 -25.32
N LEU A 112 24.23 -7.25 -25.11
CA LEU A 112 23.54 -7.48 -23.86
C LEU A 112 23.79 -8.92 -23.40
N GLY A 113 23.99 -9.12 -22.11
CA GLY A 113 24.07 -10.43 -21.47
C GLY A 113 23.18 -10.45 -20.24
N VAL A 114 22.42 -11.54 -20.05
CA VAL A 114 21.58 -11.78 -18.86
C VAL A 114 21.71 -13.26 -18.50
N GLY A 115 22.42 -13.56 -17.42
CA GLY A 115 22.74 -14.94 -17.04
C GLY A 115 23.45 -15.68 -18.18
N ALA A 116 22.86 -16.78 -18.66
CA ALA A 116 23.41 -17.58 -19.78
C ALA A 116 23.10 -17.01 -21.17
N MET A 117 22.18 -16.04 -21.28
CA MET A 117 21.84 -15.42 -22.55
C MET A 117 22.83 -14.31 -22.88
N HIS A 118 23.33 -14.31 -24.12
CA HIS A 118 24.18 -13.26 -24.63
C HIS A 118 23.82 -12.95 -26.08
N ARG A 119 23.70 -11.66 -26.41
CA ARG A 119 23.38 -11.20 -27.75
C ARG A 119 24.23 -9.98 -28.11
N SER A 120 24.96 -10.10 -29.21
CA SER A 120 25.76 -9.02 -29.79
C SER A 120 25.16 -8.56 -31.12
N PHE A 121 25.24 -7.27 -31.38
CA PHE A 121 24.71 -6.63 -32.59
C PHE A 121 25.44 -5.32 -32.87
N THR A 122 25.23 -4.78 -34.05
CA THR A 122 25.85 -3.53 -34.49
C THR A 122 24.78 -2.58 -35.01
N LEU A 123 24.88 -1.29 -34.70
CA LEU A 123 24.05 -0.25 -35.30
C LEU A 123 24.85 0.51 -36.35
N VAL A 124 24.26 0.73 -37.53
CA VAL A 124 24.92 1.42 -38.65
C VAL A 124 24.04 2.57 -39.15
N ALA A 125 24.62 3.76 -39.28
CA ALA A 125 23.97 4.96 -39.81
C ALA A 125 24.71 5.57 -41.00
N SER A 126 23.99 6.38 -41.79
CA SER A 126 24.54 7.07 -42.95
C SER A 126 25.53 8.19 -42.59
N GLY A 127 25.39 8.79 -41.40
CA GLY A 127 26.26 9.82 -40.86
C GLY A 127 26.85 9.41 -39.49
N PRO A 128 27.95 10.04 -39.06
CA PRO A 128 28.53 9.79 -37.75
C PRO A 128 27.60 10.33 -36.66
N ALA A 129 27.35 9.55 -35.61
CA ALA A 129 26.54 9.92 -34.46
C ALA A 129 27.13 9.33 -33.17
N THR A 130 26.93 10.02 -32.04
CA THR A 130 27.32 9.52 -30.70
C THR A 130 26.28 8.58 -30.10
N ARG A 131 25.06 8.57 -30.65
CA ARG A 131 24.00 7.63 -30.29
C ARG A 131 23.19 7.22 -31.51
N LEU A 132 22.75 5.96 -31.56
CA LEU A 132 21.90 5.44 -32.62
C LEU A 132 20.65 4.76 -32.04
N PRO A 133 19.46 4.97 -32.63
CA PRO A 133 18.23 4.37 -32.11
C PRO A 133 18.29 2.84 -32.23
N LEU A 134 17.81 2.13 -31.20
CA LEU A 134 17.67 0.68 -31.19
C LEU A 134 16.44 0.23 -32.02
N SER A 135 16.38 0.67 -33.28
CA SER A 135 15.34 0.30 -34.25
C SER A 135 15.89 -0.54 -35.40
N SER A 136 15.02 -1.32 -36.01
CA SER A 136 15.35 -2.26 -37.10
C SER A 136 16.06 -1.60 -38.30
N ALA A 137 15.78 -0.32 -38.59
CA ALA A 137 16.45 0.42 -39.66
C ALA A 137 17.98 0.52 -39.46
N TYR A 138 18.46 0.65 -38.23
CA TYR A 138 19.88 0.78 -37.90
C TYR A 138 20.53 -0.56 -37.54
N LEU A 139 19.73 -1.53 -37.09
CA LEU A 139 20.22 -2.77 -36.51
C LEU A 139 20.78 -3.74 -37.56
N ARG A 140 21.99 -4.24 -37.31
CA ARG A 140 22.70 -5.21 -38.15
C ARG A 140 23.26 -6.35 -37.29
N ASP A 141 23.57 -7.47 -37.95
CA ASP A 141 24.41 -8.52 -37.37
C ASP A 141 25.81 -7.98 -37.00
N THR A 142 26.61 -8.79 -36.29
CA THR A 142 27.95 -8.38 -35.81
C THR A 142 28.92 -8.03 -36.94
N ASP A 143 28.70 -8.56 -38.15
CA ASP A 143 29.47 -8.21 -39.35
C ASP A 143 29.05 -6.86 -39.93
N GLY A 144 27.93 -6.29 -39.49
CA GLY A 144 27.37 -5.02 -39.96
C GLY A 144 26.70 -5.12 -41.34
N LYS A 145 26.48 -6.33 -41.86
CA LYS A 145 26.09 -6.56 -43.27
C LYS A 145 24.64 -6.95 -43.44
N ARG A 146 24.07 -7.69 -42.49
CA ARG A 146 22.69 -8.19 -42.60
C ARG A 146 21.80 -7.53 -41.57
N THR A 147 20.53 -7.33 -41.93
CA THR A 147 19.50 -7.03 -40.94
C THR A 147 19.41 -8.21 -39.96
N THR A 148 19.35 -7.90 -38.68
CA THR A 148 19.10 -8.91 -37.62
C THR A 148 17.73 -8.66 -37.01
N ALA A 149 17.22 -9.62 -36.24
CA ALA A 149 15.95 -9.47 -35.55
C ALA A 149 16.00 -8.23 -34.63
N PRO A 150 14.91 -7.47 -34.43
CA PRO A 150 14.89 -6.39 -33.46
C PRO A 150 15.32 -6.83 -32.06
N VAL A 151 15.87 -5.90 -31.28
CA VAL A 151 16.28 -6.10 -29.86
C VAL A 151 15.24 -5.59 -28.87
N GLY A 152 14.36 -4.69 -29.33
CA GLY A 152 13.21 -4.21 -28.59
C GLY A 152 11.96 -5.09 -28.81
N PRO A 153 10.85 -4.73 -28.16
CA PRO A 153 9.60 -5.46 -28.31
C PRO A 153 9.01 -5.28 -29.72
N ILE A 154 8.53 -6.38 -30.29
CA ILE A 154 7.84 -6.42 -31.57
C ILE A 154 6.42 -6.89 -31.31
N ARG A 155 5.42 -6.14 -31.79
CA ARG A 155 4.03 -6.55 -31.75
C ARG A 155 3.87 -7.88 -32.49
N PRO A 156 3.35 -8.94 -31.83
CA PRO A 156 3.05 -10.19 -32.51
C PRO A 156 2.00 -9.93 -33.60
N PRO A 157 2.06 -10.63 -34.75
CA PRO A 157 1.08 -10.44 -35.81
C PRO A 157 -0.34 -10.69 -35.26
N PRO A 158 -1.35 -9.93 -35.70
CA PRO A 158 -2.72 -10.15 -35.27
C PRO A 158 -3.13 -11.59 -35.58
N ARG A 159 -3.78 -12.25 -34.61
CA ARG A 159 -4.26 -13.62 -34.80
C ARG A 159 -5.21 -13.68 -36.00
N SER A 160 -4.89 -14.51 -36.99
CA SER A 160 -5.74 -14.76 -38.14
C SER A 160 -6.93 -15.66 -37.75
N GLY A 161 -7.93 -15.07 -37.10
CA GLY A 161 -9.24 -15.69 -36.86
C GLY A 161 -9.34 -16.62 -35.64
N ALA A 162 -10.59 -16.89 -35.23
CA ALA A 162 -10.98 -17.53 -33.97
C ALA A 162 -10.73 -19.05 -33.86
N ARG A 163 -9.98 -19.67 -34.78
CA ARG A 163 -9.86 -21.14 -34.87
C ARG A 163 -8.45 -21.71 -34.75
N GLU A 164 -7.41 -20.87 -34.69
CA GLU A 164 -6.07 -21.41 -34.43
C GLU A 164 -5.93 -21.78 -32.95
N PRO A 165 -5.32 -22.94 -32.63
CA PRO A 165 -4.97 -23.26 -31.25
C PRO A 165 -4.12 -22.13 -30.68
N LEU A 166 -4.28 -21.83 -29.38
CA LEU A 166 -3.47 -20.79 -28.74
C LEU A 166 -1.99 -21.11 -28.93
N ASN A 167 -1.34 -20.37 -29.81
CA ASN A 167 0.10 -20.39 -29.94
C ASN A 167 0.67 -19.74 -28.67
N PRO A 168 1.43 -20.47 -27.84
CA PRO A 168 2.05 -19.90 -26.64
C PRO A 168 3.00 -18.75 -26.98
N ASP A 169 3.57 -18.72 -28.20
CA ASP A 169 4.41 -17.63 -28.70
C ASP A 169 3.60 -16.41 -29.17
N ALA A 170 2.26 -16.47 -29.22
CA ALA A 170 1.44 -15.33 -29.66
C ALA A 170 1.52 -14.12 -28.74
N HIS A 171 2.07 -14.29 -27.54
CA HIS A 171 2.27 -13.23 -26.55
C HIS A 171 3.75 -12.89 -26.35
N SER A 172 4.62 -13.42 -27.21
CA SER A 172 6.05 -13.15 -27.17
C SER A 172 6.40 -11.92 -28.01
N TYR A 173 7.05 -10.95 -27.36
CA TYR A 173 7.52 -9.71 -27.97
C TYR A 173 9.02 -9.73 -28.28
N ALA A 174 9.78 -10.68 -27.70
CA ALA A 174 11.21 -10.81 -27.92
C ALA A 174 11.54 -11.77 -29.06
N SER A 175 12.65 -11.48 -29.75
CA SER A 175 13.28 -12.44 -30.66
C SER A 175 13.70 -13.71 -29.91
N PRO A 176 13.72 -14.91 -30.54
CA PRO A 176 14.14 -16.15 -29.87
C PRO A 176 15.53 -16.07 -29.21
N SER A 177 16.46 -15.29 -29.79
CA SER A 177 17.79 -15.05 -29.23
C SER A 177 17.84 -14.21 -27.95
N GLN A 178 16.70 -13.66 -27.52
CA GLN A 178 16.56 -12.88 -26.28
C GLN A 178 15.57 -13.53 -25.30
N ARG A 179 15.37 -14.84 -25.45
CA ARG A 179 14.53 -15.62 -24.55
C ARG A 179 15.39 -16.52 -23.68
N LEU A 180 14.98 -16.67 -22.42
CA LEU A 180 15.62 -17.52 -21.42
C LEU A 180 14.52 -18.32 -20.70
N ASP A 181 14.86 -19.47 -20.12
CA ASP A 181 13.90 -20.25 -19.34
C ASP A 181 13.50 -19.53 -18.05
N THR A 182 14.49 -18.98 -17.35
CA THR A 182 14.31 -18.21 -16.10
C THR A 182 15.38 -17.12 -16.00
N ILE A 183 15.12 -16.07 -15.23
CA ILE A 183 16.17 -15.17 -14.74
C ILE A 183 16.59 -15.70 -13.37
N PRO A 184 17.85 -16.13 -13.19
CA PRO A 184 18.36 -16.49 -11.87
C PRO A 184 18.25 -15.31 -10.90
N PRO A 185 18.00 -15.55 -9.60
CA PRO A 185 17.90 -14.51 -8.57
C PRO A 185 18.88 -13.34 -8.72
N ASP A 186 20.11 -13.38 -8.27
CA ASP A 186 21.07 -12.26 -8.36
C ASP A 186 21.72 -12.07 -9.75
N ALA A 187 20.97 -12.25 -10.84
CA ALA A 187 21.53 -12.28 -12.19
C ALA A 187 22.30 -11.00 -12.53
N ALA A 188 23.50 -11.20 -13.08
CA ALA A 188 24.29 -10.13 -13.65
C ALA A 188 23.82 -9.80 -15.07
N LEU A 189 23.59 -8.53 -15.33
CA LEU A 189 23.36 -7.94 -16.64
C LEU A 189 24.67 -7.33 -17.12
N GLU A 190 25.15 -7.77 -18.27
CA GLU A 190 26.28 -7.13 -18.95
C GLU A 190 25.78 -6.34 -20.15
N LEU A 191 26.00 -5.02 -20.13
CA LEU A 191 25.55 -4.10 -21.16
C LEU A 191 26.77 -3.40 -21.77
N VAL A 192 27.00 -3.56 -23.07
CA VAL A 192 28.07 -2.88 -23.80
C VAL A 192 27.45 -1.97 -24.86
N GLY A 193 27.82 -0.70 -24.87
CA GLY A 193 27.27 0.31 -25.78
C GLY A 193 25.81 0.66 -25.52
N LEU A 194 25.25 0.28 -24.37
CA LEU A 194 23.81 0.44 -24.02
C LEU A 194 23.60 1.30 -22.76
N SER A 195 24.53 2.22 -22.50
CA SER A 195 24.43 3.19 -21.41
C SER A 195 25.07 4.51 -21.84
N PRO A 196 24.44 5.66 -21.56
CA PRO A 196 25.06 6.96 -21.81
C PRO A 196 26.25 7.26 -20.88
N ARG A 197 26.34 6.59 -19.72
CA ARG A 197 27.35 6.87 -18.69
C ARG A 197 28.65 6.11 -18.87
N ALA A 198 28.60 4.90 -19.42
CA ALA A 198 29.80 4.10 -19.65
C ALA A 198 29.63 3.14 -20.83
N ARG A 199 30.74 2.87 -21.51
CA ARG A 199 30.77 1.92 -22.62
C ARG A 199 30.39 0.50 -22.19
N ARG A 200 30.75 0.08 -20.98
CA ARG A 200 30.42 -1.23 -20.42
C ARG A 200 29.84 -1.05 -19.02
N ARG A 201 28.73 -1.74 -18.75
CA ARG A 201 28.08 -1.79 -17.45
C ARG A 201 27.85 -3.24 -17.07
N VAL A 202 28.15 -3.56 -15.81
CA VAL A 202 27.72 -4.81 -15.18
C VAL A 202 26.80 -4.42 -14.05
N ILE A 203 25.55 -4.85 -14.12
CA ILE A 203 24.50 -4.52 -13.16
C ILE A 203 24.04 -5.82 -12.52
N ARG A 204 23.98 -5.90 -11.18
CA ARG A 204 23.37 -7.05 -10.50
C ARG A 204 21.91 -6.74 -10.22
N LEU A 205 21.02 -7.65 -10.62
CA LEU A 205 19.63 -7.60 -10.16
C LEU A 205 19.60 -7.88 -8.67
N PRO A 206 18.69 -7.21 -7.94
CA PRO A 206 18.45 -7.57 -6.58
C PRO A 206 17.80 -8.95 -6.54
N ASP A 207 18.17 -9.72 -5.53
CA ASP A 207 17.51 -10.98 -5.23
C ASP A 207 16.14 -10.68 -4.61
N LEU A 208 15.17 -10.29 -5.45
CA LEU A 208 13.80 -9.95 -5.06
C LEU A 208 12.80 -10.69 -5.94
N THR A 209 11.87 -11.38 -5.30
CA THR A 209 10.77 -12.10 -5.94
C THR A 209 9.45 -11.63 -5.34
N PRO A 210 8.46 -11.23 -6.16
CA PRO A 210 7.14 -10.94 -5.66
C PRO A 210 6.47 -12.24 -5.22
N MET A 211 5.81 -12.17 -4.07
CA MET A 211 4.98 -13.23 -3.54
C MET A 211 3.56 -12.71 -3.41
N ALA A 212 2.58 -13.58 -3.66
CA ALA A 212 1.20 -13.18 -3.54
C ALA A 212 0.29 -14.29 -3.01
N ILE A 213 -0.74 -13.89 -2.28
CA ILE A 213 -1.82 -14.74 -1.78
C ILE A 213 -3.14 -14.11 -2.18
N ALA A 214 -4.00 -14.87 -2.85
CA ALA A 214 -5.40 -14.49 -3.00
C ALA A 214 -6.18 -14.93 -1.76
N VAL A 215 -6.88 -13.99 -1.14
CA VAL A 215 -7.76 -14.21 0.00
C VAL A 215 -9.18 -14.38 -0.54
N SER A 216 -9.74 -15.56 -0.32
CA SER A 216 -11.11 -15.90 -0.68
C SER A 216 -12.10 -15.49 0.40
N ARG A 217 -13.31 -15.08 0.02
CA ARG A 217 -14.42 -14.83 0.97
C ARG A 217 -14.80 -16.06 1.81
N PHE A 218 -14.40 -17.25 1.39
CA PHE A 218 -14.63 -18.49 2.12
C PHE A 218 -13.51 -18.83 3.12
N GLY A 219 -12.54 -17.93 3.31
CA GLY A 219 -11.45 -18.06 4.28
C GLY A 219 -10.25 -18.87 3.78
N ASP A 220 -10.28 -19.37 2.54
CA ASP A 220 -9.13 -20.08 1.95
C ASP A 220 -8.11 -19.09 1.39
N ASP A 221 -6.87 -19.22 1.85
CA ASP A 221 -5.71 -18.57 1.26
C ASP A 221 -5.18 -19.38 0.08
N ILE A 222 -5.05 -18.72 -1.07
CA ILE A 222 -4.59 -19.34 -2.30
C ILE A 222 -3.23 -18.72 -2.67
N PRO A 223 -2.11 -19.41 -2.41
CA PRO A 223 -0.79 -18.96 -2.85
C PRO A 223 -0.74 -18.83 -4.39
N ILE A 224 -0.24 -17.71 -4.88
CA ILE A 224 -0.09 -17.42 -6.30
C ILE A 224 1.38 -17.56 -6.67
N SER A 225 1.67 -18.51 -7.56
CA SER A 225 3.02 -18.66 -8.12
C SER A 225 3.26 -17.63 -9.22
N LEU A 226 4.08 -16.62 -8.92
CA LEU A 226 4.47 -15.58 -9.85
C LEU A 226 5.76 -15.95 -10.59
N THR A 227 5.74 -15.90 -11.92
CA THR A 227 6.91 -16.16 -12.76
C THR A 227 7.38 -14.87 -13.41
N CYS A 228 8.65 -14.51 -13.25
CA CYS A 228 9.24 -13.39 -13.99
C CYS A 228 9.34 -13.81 -15.45
N ASP A 229 8.60 -13.16 -16.33
CA ASP A 229 8.55 -13.56 -17.75
C ASP A 229 9.00 -12.43 -18.69
N THR A 230 9.31 -11.25 -18.14
CA THR A 230 9.74 -10.08 -18.91
C THR A 230 10.74 -9.25 -18.11
N LEU A 231 11.91 -9.02 -18.69
CA LEU A 231 12.88 -8.01 -18.28
C LEU A 231 13.01 -6.97 -19.39
N TRP A 232 12.59 -5.75 -19.13
CA TRP A 232 12.72 -4.63 -20.04
C TRP A 232 13.83 -3.69 -19.60
N ILE A 233 14.67 -3.28 -20.54
CA ILE A 233 15.84 -2.42 -20.34
C ILE A 233 15.64 -1.16 -21.17
N HIS A 234 15.36 -0.05 -20.50
CA HIS A 234 15.33 1.27 -21.14
C HIS A 234 16.70 1.93 -21.01
N THR A 235 17.45 1.95 -22.11
CA THR A 235 18.86 2.42 -22.10
C THR A 235 19.01 3.91 -21.86
N ASP A 236 18.11 4.73 -22.40
CA ASP A 236 18.21 6.20 -22.24
C ASP A 236 17.90 6.67 -20.80
N GLU A 237 16.89 6.07 -20.17
CA GLU A 237 16.52 6.32 -18.78
C GLU A 237 17.35 5.49 -17.78
N GLU A 238 18.15 4.55 -18.30
CA GLU A 238 18.90 3.58 -17.52
C GLU A 238 18.04 2.88 -16.46
N ARG A 239 16.88 2.38 -16.92
CA ARG A 239 15.86 1.75 -16.10
C ARG A 239 15.71 0.29 -16.49
N LEU A 240 15.55 -0.57 -15.50
CA LEU A 240 15.14 -1.96 -15.65
C LEU A 240 13.70 -2.08 -15.18
N VAL A 241 12.87 -2.87 -15.86
CA VAL A 241 11.53 -3.22 -15.39
C VAL A 241 11.39 -4.73 -15.47
N LEU A 242 10.98 -5.32 -14.36
CA LEU A 242 10.66 -6.73 -14.28
C LEU A 242 9.14 -6.87 -14.19
N VAL A 243 8.59 -7.80 -14.96
CA VAL A 243 7.17 -8.15 -14.90
C VAL A 243 7.05 -9.62 -14.54
N TRP A 244 6.24 -9.88 -13.52
CA TRP A 244 5.87 -11.21 -13.09
C TRP A 244 4.39 -11.43 -13.33
N ARG A 245 4.06 -12.66 -13.73
CA ARG A 245 2.68 -13.09 -13.94
C ARG A 245 2.42 -14.42 -13.26
N GLY A 246 1.23 -14.58 -12.72
CA GLY A 246 0.79 -15.83 -12.12
C GLY A 246 -0.71 -16.02 -12.29
N PRO A 247 -1.15 -17.16 -12.83
CA PRO A 247 -2.57 -17.48 -12.84
C PRO A 247 -3.03 -17.74 -11.41
N ILE A 248 -4.18 -17.17 -11.05
CA ILE A 248 -4.90 -17.50 -9.82
C ILE A 248 -5.75 -18.74 -10.14
N PRO A 249 -5.45 -19.90 -9.55
CA PRO A 249 -6.19 -21.12 -9.83
C PRO A 249 -7.59 -21.00 -9.22
N LEU A 250 -8.59 -20.76 -10.06
CA LEU A 250 -9.99 -20.80 -9.64
C LEU A 250 -10.52 -22.24 -9.80
N PRO A 251 -11.16 -22.82 -8.78
CA PRO A 251 -11.93 -24.05 -8.96
C PRO A 251 -12.98 -23.86 -10.08
N PRO A 252 -13.35 -24.92 -10.83
CA PRO A 252 -14.23 -24.79 -12.00
C PRO A 252 -15.59 -24.15 -11.74
N THR A 253 -16.06 -24.19 -10.50
CA THR A 253 -17.36 -23.66 -10.05
C THR A 253 -17.23 -22.32 -9.34
N THR A 254 -16.00 -21.84 -9.11
CA THR A 254 -15.75 -20.64 -8.32
C THR A 254 -15.87 -19.41 -9.19
N ASP A 255 -16.80 -18.53 -8.85
CA ASP A 255 -16.90 -17.21 -9.45
C ASP A 255 -15.62 -16.41 -9.11
N PRO A 256 -14.90 -15.82 -10.08
CA PRO A 256 -13.84 -14.85 -9.81
C PRO A 256 -14.17 -13.81 -8.74
N ALA A 257 -15.46 -13.46 -8.56
CA ALA A 257 -15.94 -12.55 -7.53
C ALA A 257 -15.76 -13.04 -6.09
N THR A 258 -15.37 -14.31 -5.87
CA THR A 258 -15.06 -14.85 -4.55
C THR A 258 -13.69 -14.43 -4.03
N ILE A 259 -12.80 -13.96 -4.91
CA ILE A 259 -11.53 -13.35 -4.48
C ILE A 259 -11.84 -11.97 -3.94
N GLU A 260 -11.60 -11.78 -2.65
CA GLU A 260 -11.84 -10.53 -1.95
C GLU A 260 -10.63 -9.60 -2.08
N ARG A 261 -9.45 -10.16 -1.84
CA ARG A 261 -8.19 -9.42 -1.77
C ARG A 261 -7.04 -10.23 -2.32
N ILE A 262 -6.01 -9.56 -2.82
CA ILE A 262 -4.70 -10.13 -3.12
C ILE A 262 -3.66 -9.43 -2.24
N ASP A 263 -3.03 -10.19 -1.35
CA ASP A 263 -1.87 -9.74 -0.60
C ASP A 263 -0.64 -9.93 -1.48
N LEU A 264 0.09 -8.86 -1.78
CA LEU A 264 1.25 -8.86 -2.67
C LEU A 264 2.43 -8.19 -1.95
N TRP A 265 3.61 -8.78 -1.99
CA TRP A 265 4.81 -8.20 -1.39
C TRP A 265 6.07 -8.67 -2.11
N LEU A 266 7.21 -8.02 -1.83
CA LEU A 266 8.53 -8.48 -2.26
C LEU A 266 9.21 -9.26 -1.14
N ALA A 267 9.83 -10.38 -1.48
CA ALA A 267 10.68 -11.16 -0.60
C ALA A 267 12.04 -11.40 -1.26
N ARG A 268 13.11 -11.57 -0.47
CA ARG A 268 14.39 -12.03 -1.02
C ARG A 268 14.39 -13.53 -1.24
N ALA A 269 15.03 -14.04 -2.29
CA ALA A 269 15.04 -15.49 -2.48
C ALA A 269 15.77 -16.20 -1.34
N GLY A 270 15.23 -17.34 -0.95
CA GLY A 270 15.78 -18.15 0.15
C GLY A 270 15.42 -17.66 1.56
N GLU A 271 14.89 -16.45 1.73
CA GLU A 271 14.37 -16.03 3.02
C GLU A 271 13.00 -16.68 3.28
N PRO A 272 12.81 -17.36 4.43
CA PRO A 272 11.52 -17.92 4.78
C PRO A 272 10.52 -16.78 4.98
N VAL A 273 9.38 -16.87 4.30
CA VAL A 273 8.32 -15.88 4.43
C VAL A 273 7.29 -16.36 5.43
N ASP A 274 7.23 -15.67 6.56
CA ASP A 274 6.12 -15.75 7.51
C ASP A 274 4.96 -14.90 6.98
N VAL A 275 3.91 -15.57 6.51
CA VAL A 275 2.71 -14.93 5.97
C VAL A 275 2.01 -14.08 7.04
N ASP A 276 2.02 -14.53 8.30
CA ASP A 276 1.38 -13.79 9.39
C ASP A 276 2.14 -12.50 9.68
N SER A 277 3.48 -12.53 9.63
CA SER A 277 4.31 -11.31 9.67
C SER A 277 4.02 -10.36 8.51
N VAL A 278 3.81 -10.87 7.29
CA VAL A 278 3.40 -10.04 6.15
C VAL A 278 2.03 -9.40 6.42
N ARG A 279 1.06 -10.16 6.95
CA ARG A 279 -0.29 -9.66 7.29
C ARG A 279 -0.26 -8.58 8.38
N ARG A 280 0.54 -8.79 9.43
CA ARG A 280 0.77 -7.77 10.47
C ARG A 280 1.34 -6.48 9.86
N ARG A 281 2.25 -6.57 8.89
CA ARG A 281 2.78 -5.40 8.16
C ARG A 281 1.77 -4.79 7.19
N LEU A 282 0.90 -5.60 6.58
CA LEU A 282 -0.16 -5.15 5.68
C LEU A 282 -1.19 -4.26 6.36
N GLN A 283 -1.36 -4.33 7.69
CA GLN A 283 -2.21 -3.38 8.42
C GLN A 283 -1.75 -1.92 8.23
N ARG A 284 -0.44 -1.70 8.02
CA ARG A 284 0.17 -0.41 7.65
C ARG A 284 0.36 -0.24 6.13
N GLY A 285 -0.05 -1.26 5.39
CA GLY A 285 0.13 -1.34 3.97
C GLY A 285 -0.82 -0.41 3.21
N VAL A 286 -0.60 -0.42 1.91
CA VAL A 286 -1.38 0.35 0.95
C VAL A 286 -2.38 -0.57 0.29
N PHE A 287 -3.61 -0.09 0.19
CA PHE A 287 -4.68 -0.80 -0.49
C PHE A 287 -5.15 0.01 -1.69
N ALA A 288 -5.32 -0.67 -2.82
CA ALA A 288 -5.91 -0.09 -4.01
C ALA A 288 -6.68 -1.18 -4.78
N PHE A 289 -7.61 -0.77 -5.64
CA PHE A 289 -8.11 -1.70 -6.63
C PHE A 289 -7.01 -2.06 -7.63
N ALA A 290 -6.97 -3.32 -8.03
CA ALA A 290 -6.11 -3.78 -9.11
C ALA A 290 -6.48 -3.04 -10.41
N VAL A 291 -5.45 -2.66 -11.17
CA VAL A 291 -5.64 -2.11 -12.52
C VAL A 291 -6.12 -3.24 -13.43
N GLU A 292 -7.24 -3.03 -14.10
CA GLU A 292 -7.75 -3.94 -15.11
C GLU A 292 -7.30 -3.47 -16.50
N GLU A 293 -7.23 -4.40 -17.46
CA GLU A 293 -6.90 -4.07 -18.86
C GLU A 293 -7.85 -3.00 -19.42
N ALA A 294 -9.15 -3.06 -19.06
CA ALA A 294 -10.15 -2.09 -19.47
C ALA A 294 -9.85 -0.67 -18.96
N ASP A 295 -9.33 -0.52 -17.73
CA ASP A 295 -8.94 0.79 -17.20
C ASP A 295 -7.84 1.42 -18.08
N VAL A 296 -6.86 0.60 -18.49
CA VAL A 296 -5.74 1.06 -19.34
C VAL A 296 -6.20 1.37 -20.76
N ILE A 297 -7.11 0.58 -21.33
CA ILE A 297 -7.74 0.87 -22.64
C ILE A 297 -8.43 2.24 -22.61
N GLU A 298 -9.12 2.55 -21.52
CA GLU A 298 -9.84 3.82 -21.37
C GLU A 298 -8.95 4.97 -20.88
N GLY A 299 -7.68 4.69 -20.55
CA GLY A 299 -6.75 5.68 -20.00
C GLY A 299 -7.16 6.20 -18.62
N ARG A 300 -7.85 5.38 -17.82
CA ARG A 300 -8.36 5.74 -16.49
C ARG A 300 -7.54 5.05 -15.40
N ALA A 301 -7.35 5.73 -14.28
CA ALA A 301 -6.88 5.08 -13.07
C ALA A 301 -8.05 4.27 -12.46
N PRO A 302 -7.77 3.18 -11.72
CA PRO A 302 -8.76 2.58 -10.84
C PRO A 302 -9.41 3.64 -9.95
N PRO A 303 -10.72 3.54 -9.67
CA PRO A 303 -11.34 4.43 -8.70
C PRO A 303 -10.69 4.21 -7.32
N PRO A 304 -10.73 5.20 -6.41
CA PRO A 304 -10.33 4.96 -5.04
C PRO A 304 -11.26 3.93 -4.37
N ILE A 305 -10.73 3.18 -3.39
CA ILE A 305 -11.55 2.28 -2.58
C ILE A 305 -12.47 3.14 -1.71
N PRO A 306 -13.80 2.89 -1.66
CA PRO A 306 -14.69 3.59 -0.74
C PRO A 306 -14.22 3.42 0.71
N PRO A 307 -14.26 4.47 1.56
CA PRO A 307 -13.74 4.42 2.93
C PRO A 307 -14.28 3.25 3.76
N GLU A 308 -15.56 2.92 3.63
CA GLU A 308 -16.20 1.80 4.31
C GLU A 308 -15.65 0.43 3.88
N GLN A 309 -15.32 0.28 2.60
CA GLN A 309 -14.73 -0.95 2.08
C GLN A 309 -13.25 -1.05 2.45
N LEU A 310 -12.53 0.08 2.46
CA LEU A 310 -11.14 0.12 2.92
C LEU A 310 -11.05 -0.24 4.41
N ALA A 311 -11.93 0.32 5.24
CA ALA A 311 -12.03 -0.01 6.65
C ALA A 311 -12.33 -1.51 6.83
N ALA A 312 -13.31 -2.05 6.12
CA ALA A 312 -13.63 -3.49 6.18
C ALA A 312 -12.42 -4.38 5.82
N VAL A 313 -11.67 -4.04 4.78
CA VAL A 313 -10.45 -4.76 4.39
C VAL A 313 -9.35 -4.67 5.45
N ARG A 314 -9.19 -3.50 6.08
CA ARG A 314 -8.24 -3.30 7.18
C ARG A 314 -8.64 -4.09 8.41
N TYR A 315 -9.92 -4.05 8.80
CA TYR A 315 -10.46 -4.86 9.90
C TYR A 315 -10.31 -6.37 9.66
N ALA A 316 -10.41 -6.85 8.41
CA ALA A 316 -10.16 -8.26 8.10
C ALA A 316 -8.70 -8.70 8.36
N LEU A 317 -7.75 -7.76 8.49
CA LEU A 317 -6.36 -8.05 8.86
C LEU A 317 -6.13 -8.02 10.37
N TRP A 318 -7.13 -7.63 11.16
CA TRP A 318 -6.97 -7.39 12.59
C TRP A 318 -6.96 -8.67 13.44
N GLU A 319 -7.12 -9.85 12.87
CA GLU A 319 -7.02 -11.10 13.63
C GLU A 319 -5.65 -11.25 14.29
N GLU A 320 -4.60 -10.75 13.64
CA GLU A 320 -3.22 -10.80 14.12
C GLU A 320 -2.82 -9.48 14.80
N SER A 321 -2.20 -9.58 15.97
CA SER A 321 -1.65 -8.45 16.70
C SER A 321 -0.44 -7.86 15.97
N PRO A 322 -0.48 -6.62 15.47
CA PRO A 322 0.68 -6.01 14.84
C PRO A 322 1.82 -5.82 15.87
N GLU A 323 3.07 -5.97 15.42
CA GLU A 323 4.22 -5.50 16.19
C GLU A 323 4.25 -3.96 16.18
N PRO A 324 4.59 -3.27 17.28
CA PRO A 324 4.70 -1.82 17.29
C PRO A 324 5.80 -1.35 16.33
N ALA A 325 5.51 -0.36 15.48
CA ALA A 325 6.49 0.20 14.55
C ALA A 325 6.98 1.58 15.00
N LEU A 326 6.14 2.34 15.70
CA LEU A 326 6.57 3.57 16.36
C LEU A 326 7.45 3.24 17.57
N PRO A 327 8.58 3.94 17.79
CA PRO A 327 9.31 3.88 19.07
C PRO A 327 8.40 4.24 20.25
N LEU A 328 8.66 3.64 21.42
CA LEU A 328 7.80 3.81 22.60
C LEU A 328 7.72 5.28 23.03
N GLU A 329 8.83 6.01 22.92
CA GLU A 329 8.92 7.45 23.21
C GLU A 329 8.04 8.28 22.26
N ALA A 330 8.01 7.92 20.97
CA ALA A 330 7.16 8.57 19.98
C ALA A 330 5.68 8.30 20.27
N TYR A 331 5.33 7.05 20.56
CA TYR A 331 3.96 6.66 20.94
C TYR A 331 3.51 7.41 22.21
N ALA A 332 4.32 7.43 23.26
CA ALA A 332 4.03 8.15 24.50
C ALA A 332 3.83 9.65 24.27
N ARG A 333 4.68 10.28 23.44
CA ARG A 333 4.55 11.69 23.07
C ARG A 333 3.25 11.99 22.33
N ILE A 334 2.92 11.20 21.31
CA ILE A 334 1.69 11.40 20.53
C ILE A 334 0.46 11.19 21.42
N SER A 335 0.45 10.15 22.25
CA SER A 335 -0.61 9.92 23.23
C SER A 335 -0.79 11.10 24.18
N ALA A 336 0.31 11.71 24.65
CA ALA A 336 0.26 12.88 25.52
C ALA A 336 -0.34 14.09 24.80
N GLU A 337 0.09 14.39 23.57
CA GLU A 337 -0.46 15.47 22.74
C GLU A 337 -1.96 15.29 22.46
N LEU A 338 -2.37 14.06 22.14
CA LEU A 338 -3.77 13.71 21.92
C LEU A 338 -4.63 13.89 23.18
N MET A 339 -4.08 13.61 24.35
CA MET A 339 -4.74 13.81 25.64
C MET A 339 -4.91 15.31 25.98
N GLU A 340 -3.97 16.16 25.57
CA GLU A 340 -4.04 17.62 25.81
C GLU A 340 -5.22 18.30 25.09
N LYS A 341 -5.66 17.75 23.95
CA LYS A 341 -6.74 18.32 23.10
C LYS A 341 -6.54 19.81 22.75
N ARG A 342 -5.28 20.27 22.63
CA ARG A 342 -4.94 21.65 22.20
C ARG A 342 -5.22 21.89 20.72
N GLU A 343 -5.09 20.83 19.94
CA GLU A 343 -5.33 20.80 18.50
C GLU A 343 -6.34 19.69 18.20
N SER A 344 -6.89 19.69 16.98
CA SER A 344 -7.72 18.56 16.58
C SER A 344 -6.89 17.29 16.52
N ARG A 345 -7.51 16.14 16.81
CA ARG A 345 -6.84 14.84 16.73
C ARG A 345 -6.18 14.60 15.37
N ALA A 346 -6.87 14.96 14.29
CA ALA A 346 -6.35 14.83 12.93
C ALA A 346 -5.10 15.70 12.70
N ASP A 347 -5.05 16.92 13.24
CA ASP A 347 -3.90 17.81 13.10
C ASP A 347 -2.68 17.27 13.87
N VAL A 348 -2.90 16.78 15.10
CA VAL A 348 -1.84 16.11 15.89
C VAL A 348 -1.27 14.92 15.13
N LEU A 349 -2.13 14.02 14.62
CA LEU A 349 -1.67 12.85 13.86
C LEU A 349 -0.92 13.26 12.59
N LEU A 350 -1.42 14.26 11.86
CA LEU A 350 -0.77 14.77 10.65
C LEU A 350 0.62 15.35 10.94
N HIS A 351 0.82 16.04 12.06
CA HIS A 351 2.14 16.53 12.48
C HIS A 351 3.17 15.41 12.67
N HIS A 352 2.71 14.21 13.08
CA HIS A 352 3.55 13.01 13.19
C HIS A 352 3.53 12.12 11.94
N GLN A 353 2.99 12.62 10.82
CA GLN A 353 2.86 11.90 9.55
C GLN A 353 2.00 10.63 9.67
N LEU A 354 0.98 10.66 10.51
CA LEU A 354 0.02 9.58 10.72
C LEU A 354 -1.37 10.04 10.30
N ASP A 355 -2.19 9.08 9.86
CA ASP A 355 -3.65 9.23 9.80
C ASP A 355 -4.30 8.45 10.97
N GLU A 356 -5.63 8.54 11.08
CA GLU A 356 -6.39 7.85 12.15
C GLU A 356 -6.17 6.33 12.11
N ASP A 357 -6.18 5.74 10.93
CA ASP A 357 -6.04 4.30 10.78
C ASP A 357 -4.62 3.83 11.17
N ALA A 358 -3.58 4.56 10.75
CA ALA A 358 -2.21 4.29 11.15
C ALA A 358 -2.03 4.42 12.67
N TRP A 359 -2.60 5.46 13.29
CA TRP A 359 -2.58 5.58 14.74
C TRP A 359 -3.29 4.42 15.45
N THR A 360 -4.48 4.04 14.99
CA THR A 360 -5.23 2.93 15.59
C THR A 360 -4.44 1.61 15.52
N VAL A 361 -3.71 1.36 14.43
CA VAL A 361 -2.82 0.19 14.31
C VAL A 361 -1.68 0.27 15.34
N GLU A 362 -1.04 1.43 15.51
CA GLU A 362 0.06 1.60 16.48
C GLU A 362 -0.40 1.53 17.94
N GLU A 363 -1.51 2.18 18.27
CA GLU A 363 -2.11 2.15 19.60
C GLU A 363 -2.45 0.73 20.01
N ARG A 364 -3.09 -0.02 19.11
CA ARG A 364 -3.38 -1.43 19.33
C ARG A 364 -2.11 -2.25 19.50
N ALA A 365 -1.11 -2.05 18.61
CA ALA A 365 0.15 -2.78 18.68
C ALA A 365 0.82 -2.62 20.06
N TRP A 366 0.89 -1.39 20.57
CA TRP A 366 1.48 -1.10 21.87
C TRP A 366 0.65 -1.65 23.04
N LEU A 367 -0.68 -1.49 23.02
CA LEU A 367 -1.56 -2.01 24.06
C LEU A 367 -1.51 -3.54 24.17
N GLU A 368 -1.55 -4.24 23.04
CA GLU A 368 -1.46 -5.70 23.01
C GLU A 368 -0.06 -6.18 23.42
N TRP A 369 1.01 -5.50 22.98
CA TRP A 369 2.37 -5.82 23.38
C TRP A 369 2.58 -5.67 24.90
N MET A 370 2.14 -4.54 25.48
CA MET A 370 2.19 -4.30 26.92
C MET A 370 1.32 -5.29 27.69
N GLY A 371 0.10 -5.58 27.21
CA GLY A 371 -0.79 -6.58 27.80
C GLY A 371 -0.17 -7.98 27.79
N ALA A 372 0.42 -8.40 26.67
CA ALA A 372 1.11 -9.67 26.56
C ALA A 372 2.34 -9.76 27.47
N ALA A 373 3.10 -8.67 27.63
CA ALA A 373 4.20 -8.59 28.59
C ALA A 373 3.72 -8.73 30.04
N ALA A 374 2.66 -8.01 30.41
CA ALA A 374 2.05 -8.10 31.75
C ALA A 374 1.55 -9.51 32.06
N MET A 375 0.93 -10.19 31.08
CA MET A 375 0.50 -11.60 31.22
C MET A 375 1.67 -12.57 31.43
N ARG A 376 2.88 -12.22 30.98
CA ARG A 376 4.12 -12.95 31.27
C ARG A 376 4.78 -12.53 32.59
N GLY A 377 4.16 -11.64 33.36
CA GLY A 377 4.69 -11.10 34.61
C GLY A 377 5.70 -9.96 34.43
N ASP A 378 5.80 -9.40 33.22
CA ASP A 378 6.69 -8.28 32.92
C ASP A 378 5.89 -6.97 32.82
N ALA A 379 5.95 -6.19 33.90
CA ALA A 379 5.31 -4.87 33.98
C ALA A 379 6.22 -3.73 33.50
N GLN A 380 7.47 -4.01 33.13
CA GLN A 380 8.46 -2.98 32.76
C GLN A 380 8.01 -2.15 31.53
N PRO A 381 7.50 -2.76 30.45
CA PRO A 381 6.85 -2.06 29.33
C PRO A 381 5.86 -0.96 29.71
N ALA A 382 4.86 -1.31 30.52
CA ALA A 382 3.79 -0.39 30.90
C ALA A 382 4.30 0.72 31.82
N LYS A 383 5.27 0.39 32.69
CA LYS A 383 5.94 1.38 33.53
C LYS A 383 6.74 2.38 32.70
N GLU A 384 7.55 1.90 31.75
CA GLU A 384 8.36 2.75 30.88
C GLU A 384 7.49 3.66 30.00
N TYR A 385 6.39 3.13 29.44
CA TYR A 385 5.37 3.94 28.78
C TYR A 385 4.83 5.04 29.70
N GLY A 386 4.45 4.70 30.93
CA GLY A 386 3.95 5.66 31.91
C GLY A 386 4.94 6.77 32.23
N ASP A 387 6.22 6.42 32.44
CA ASP A 387 7.30 7.36 32.71
C ASP A 387 7.51 8.32 31.51
N LEU A 388 7.58 7.78 30.28
CA LEU A 388 7.73 8.55 29.04
C LEU A 388 6.51 9.44 28.74
N PHE A 389 5.30 8.94 29.01
CA PHE A 389 4.07 9.68 28.83
C PHE A 389 3.98 10.87 29.78
N LEU A 390 4.37 10.67 31.05
CA LEU A 390 4.46 11.75 32.02
C LEU A 390 5.50 12.78 31.61
N GLU A 391 6.70 12.36 31.20
CA GLU A 391 7.72 13.26 30.68
C GLU A 391 7.21 14.08 29.48
N ALA A 392 6.54 13.43 28.52
CA ALA A 392 5.96 14.09 27.37
C ALA A 392 4.85 15.09 27.76
N GLN A 393 3.99 14.74 28.73
CA GLN A 393 2.99 15.67 29.27
C GLN A 393 3.65 16.90 29.90
N GLU A 394 4.67 16.71 30.75
CA GLU A 394 5.38 17.83 31.39
C GLU A 394 6.07 18.73 30.35
N ALA A 395 6.61 18.15 29.26
CA ALA A 395 7.21 18.92 28.17
C ALA A 395 6.20 19.81 27.41
N LEU A 396 4.91 19.48 27.49
CA LEU A 396 3.84 20.30 26.91
C LEU A 396 3.42 21.46 27.83
N ALA A 397 3.90 21.55 29.08
CA ALA A 397 3.50 22.62 29.99
C ALA A 397 3.75 24.03 29.41
N GLY A 398 2.73 24.88 29.44
CA GLY A 398 2.82 26.26 28.98
C GLY A 398 3.58 27.17 29.96
N PRO A 399 4.08 28.34 29.53
CA PRO A 399 4.73 29.30 30.42
C PRO A 399 3.80 29.80 31.54
N ASP A 400 2.49 29.92 31.27
CA ASP A 400 1.49 30.34 32.25
C ASP A 400 1.29 29.29 33.35
N GLU A 401 1.38 28.00 32.99
CA GLU A 401 1.32 26.89 33.93
C GLU A 401 2.54 26.87 34.84
N ALA A 402 3.73 27.07 34.26
CA ALA A 402 4.98 27.18 35.01
C ALA A 402 4.93 28.34 36.02
N ALA A 403 4.26 29.45 35.69
CA ALA A 403 4.11 30.62 36.54
C ALA A 403 3.11 30.46 37.70
N ARG A 404 2.26 29.41 37.71
CA ARG A 404 1.28 29.17 38.79
C ARG A 404 1.99 28.96 40.12
N THR A 405 1.47 29.61 41.16
CA THR A 405 2.00 29.61 42.53
C THR A 405 1.22 28.65 43.44
N ILE A 406 1.69 28.48 44.68
CA ILE A 406 0.93 27.75 45.72
C ILE A 406 -0.46 28.37 45.95
N ASP A 407 -0.59 29.68 45.80
CA ASP A 407 -1.85 30.40 46.01
C ASP A 407 -2.86 30.15 44.88
N ASP A 408 -2.39 29.77 43.68
CA ASP A 408 -3.24 29.28 42.60
C ASP A 408 -3.66 27.81 42.81
N TYR A 409 -2.73 26.98 43.30
CA TYR A 409 -2.91 25.54 43.43
C TYR A 409 -3.86 25.14 44.58
N VAL A 410 -3.66 25.74 45.76
CA VAL A 410 -4.39 25.34 46.98
C VAL A 410 -5.92 25.48 46.85
N PRO A 411 -6.48 26.56 46.27
CA PRO A 411 -7.92 26.67 46.10
C PRO A 411 -8.53 25.56 45.23
N ILE A 412 -7.85 25.19 44.15
CA ILE A 412 -8.29 24.11 43.25
C ILE A 412 -8.26 22.78 44.01
N LYS A 413 -7.12 22.47 44.68
CA LYS A 413 -6.98 21.25 45.47
C LYS A 413 -8.03 21.13 46.57
N ALA A 414 -8.25 22.20 47.32
CA ALA A 414 -9.20 22.22 48.42
C ALA A 414 -10.65 22.02 47.96
N ALA A 415 -11.01 22.49 46.76
CA ALA A 415 -12.31 22.23 46.16
C ALA A 415 -12.45 20.75 45.76
N MET A 416 -11.45 20.19 45.05
CA MET A 416 -11.43 18.78 44.63
C MET A 416 -11.48 17.82 45.83
N ASP A 417 -10.67 18.06 46.86
CA ASP A 417 -10.61 17.21 48.07
C ASP A 417 -11.93 17.23 48.88
N ARG A 418 -12.83 18.20 48.63
CA ARG A 418 -14.17 18.29 49.26
C ARG A 418 -15.29 17.75 48.39
N GLY A 419 -14.97 17.10 47.28
CA GLY A 419 -15.96 16.49 46.40
C GLY A 419 -16.64 17.46 45.43
N ALA A 420 -16.09 18.67 45.23
CA ALA A 420 -16.58 19.55 44.18
C ALA A 420 -16.43 18.90 42.80
N ASP A 421 -17.35 19.18 41.88
CA ASP A 421 -17.28 18.68 40.49
C ASP A 421 -15.99 19.18 39.83
N PRO A 422 -15.08 18.27 39.41
CA PRO A 422 -13.83 18.65 38.77
C PRO A 422 -14.01 19.56 37.55
N THR A 423 -15.08 19.36 36.77
CA THR A 423 -15.35 20.15 35.57
C THR A 423 -15.67 21.60 35.92
N LYS A 424 -16.55 21.82 36.91
CA LYS A 424 -16.93 23.16 37.40
C LYS A 424 -15.73 23.87 38.03
N VAL A 425 -14.93 23.16 38.83
CA VAL A 425 -13.72 23.70 39.45
C VAL A 425 -12.72 24.14 38.37
N LEU A 426 -12.34 23.25 37.46
CA LEU A 426 -11.34 23.56 36.44
C LEU A 426 -11.77 24.71 35.52
N ALA A 427 -13.06 24.75 35.14
CA ALA A 427 -13.63 25.87 34.39
C ALA A 427 -13.51 27.20 35.15
N ALA A 428 -13.77 27.22 36.46
CA ALA A 428 -13.64 28.43 37.29
C ALA A 428 -12.20 28.97 37.35
N PHE A 429 -11.20 28.11 37.17
CA PHE A 429 -9.78 28.47 37.14
C PHE A 429 -9.20 28.61 35.73
N THR A 430 -10.05 28.52 34.69
CA THR A 430 -9.65 28.55 33.27
C THR A 430 -8.52 27.54 33.00
N MET A 431 -8.70 26.32 33.50
CA MET A 431 -7.71 25.25 33.46
C MET A 431 -8.32 24.01 32.83
N THR A 432 -7.52 23.27 32.10
CA THR A 432 -7.88 21.95 31.56
C THR A 432 -7.52 20.85 32.56
N LEU A 433 -8.13 19.67 32.43
CA LEU A 433 -7.78 18.52 33.28
C LEU A 433 -6.28 18.15 33.19
N PRO A 434 -5.64 18.10 32.00
CA PRO A 434 -4.22 17.80 31.91
C PRO A 434 -3.31 18.83 32.58
N GLU A 435 -3.62 20.14 32.46
CA GLU A 435 -2.91 21.21 33.18
C GLU A 435 -3.02 21.04 34.70
N TRP A 436 -4.20 20.67 35.21
CA TRP A 436 -4.38 20.37 36.63
C TRP A 436 -3.55 19.17 37.08
N LEU A 437 -3.55 18.08 36.31
CA LEU A 437 -2.79 16.87 36.67
C LEU A 437 -1.28 17.16 36.75
N ARG A 438 -0.73 17.97 35.84
CA ARG A 438 0.66 18.43 35.92
C ARG A 438 0.90 19.31 37.14
N LEU A 439 0.02 20.29 37.37
CA LEU A 439 0.13 21.21 38.50
C LEU A 439 0.13 20.46 39.84
N ASP A 440 -0.78 19.50 40.00
CA ASP A 440 -0.89 18.64 41.18
C ASP A 440 0.34 17.75 41.35
N ARG A 441 0.83 17.09 40.29
CA ARG A 441 2.08 16.32 40.34
C ARG A 441 3.27 17.16 40.77
N ARG A 442 3.41 18.36 40.20
CA ARG A 442 4.50 19.30 40.51
C ARG A 442 4.49 19.66 42.00
N PHE A 443 3.35 20.13 42.52
CA PHE A 443 3.25 20.53 43.92
C PHE A 443 3.30 19.35 44.88
N SER A 444 2.74 18.20 44.53
CA SER A 444 2.85 16.96 45.31
C SER A 444 4.30 16.48 45.40
N THR A 445 5.06 16.54 44.30
CA THR A 445 6.50 16.21 44.28
C THR A 445 7.31 17.17 45.15
N LEU A 446 7.07 18.49 45.00
CA LEU A 446 7.73 19.50 45.83
C LEU A 446 7.41 19.26 47.32
N ALA A 447 6.13 19.06 47.66
CA ALA A 447 5.69 18.80 49.02
C ALA A 447 6.21 17.47 49.59
N ALA A 448 6.47 16.46 48.75
CA ALA A 448 7.10 15.23 49.19
C ALA A 448 8.56 15.47 49.66
N SER A 449 9.27 16.37 48.97
CA SER A 449 10.66 16.75 49.28
C SER A 449 10.80 17.85 50.34
N ASP A 450 9.77 18.68 50.54
CA ASP A 450 9.77 19.84 51.45
C ASP A 450 8.61 19.76 52.45
N ALA A 451 8.95 19.42 53.71
CA ALA A 451 7.97 19.31 54.79
C ALA A 451 7.32 20.65 55.18
N ALA A 452 8.03 21.78 55.00
CA ALA A 452 7.48 23.10 55.30
C ALA A 452 6.43 23.49 54.25
N LEU A 453 6.73 23.26 52.97
CA LEU A 453 5.77 23.45 51.89
C LEU A 453 4.53 22.57 52.06
N ARG A 454 4.70 21.31 52.44
CA ARG A 454 3.57 20.40 52.75
C ARG A 454 2.67 20.96 53.85
N ALA A 455 3.27 21.40 54.97
CA ALA A 455 2.53 22.00 56.07
C ALA A 455 1.82 23.31 55.65
N GLU A 456 2.43 24.09 54.75
CA GLU A 456 1.82 25.30 54.19
C GLU A 456 0.61 24.95 53.31
N ILE A 457 0.72 23.97 52.42
CA ILE A 457 -0.39 23.48 51.59
C ILE A 457 -1.53 23.00 52.50
N GLU A 458 -1.27 22.15 53.49
CA GLU A 458 -2.31 21.66 54.43
C GLU A 458 -2.96 22.79 55.23
N ALA A 459 -2.17 23.76 55.70
CA ALA A 459 -2.68 24.91 56.44
C ALA A 459 -3.57 25.79 55.56
N LYS A 460 -3.13 26.11 54.34
CA LYS A 460 -3.91 26.90 53.38
C LYS A 460 -5.15 26.16 52.91
N SER A 461 -5.08 24.86 52.60
CA SER A 461 -6.25 24.06 52.19
C SER A 461 -7.35 23.99 53.25
N ARG A 462 -6.98 23.95 54.55
CA ARG A 462 -7.93 24.06 55.66
C ARG A 462 -8.53 25.46 55.81
N ALA A 463 -7.74 26.50 55.55
CA ALA A 463 -8.18 27.90 55.67
C ALA A 463 -9.02 28.36 54.47
N THR A 464 -8.82 27.78 53.29
CA THR A 464 -9.58 28.12 52.08
C THR A 464 -11.05 27.76 52.24
N SER A 465 -11.94 28.73 52.10
CA SER A 465 -13.37 28.46 51.93
C SER A 465 -13.62 28.09 50.47
N VAL A 466 -14.22 26.91 50.24
CA VAL A 466 -14.67 26.53 48.89
C VAL A 466 -15.97 27.29 48.59
N ASP A 467 -16.09 27.83 47.39
CA ASP A 467 -17.32 28.47 46.92
C ASP A 467 -18.45 27.42 46.96
N PRO A 468 -19.53 27.62 47.73
CA PRO A 468 -20.63 26.65 47.83
C PRO A 468 -21.19 26.24 46.47
N ARG A 469 -21.16 27.13 45.47
CA ARG A 469 -21.65 26.86 44.11
C ARG A 469 -20.86 25.76 43.37
N LEU A 470 -19.67 25.42 43.86
CA LEU A 470 -18.87 24.31 43.32
C LEU A 470 -19.16 22.97 44.02
N LEU A 471 -19.81 23.01 45.20
CA LEU A 471 -20.12 21.83 46.02
C LEU A 471 -21.56 21.32 45.83
N ASP A 472 -22.41 22.11 45.16
CA ASP A 472 -23.77 21.67 44.85
C ASP A 472 -23.66 20.50 43.85
N GLU A 473 -23.80 19.29 44.39
CA GLU A 473 -24.31 18.14 43.65
C GLU A 473 -25.61 18.63 43.02
N ASP A 474 -25.74 18.54 41.70
CA ASP A 474 -27.00 18.79 41.01
C ASP A 474 -28.00 17.72 41.52
N GLU A 475 -28.56 17.91 42.72
CA GLU A 475 -29.67 17.13 43.30
C GLU A 475 -30.97 17.33 42.50
N SER A 476 -30.91 17.99 41.33
CA SER A 476 -32.07 18.34 40.50
C SER A 476 -32.15 17.56 39.18
N SER A 477 -31.46 16.42 39.01
CA SER A 477 -31.64 15.60 37.79
C SER A 477 -32.39 14.28 37.98
N ASP A 478 -32.83 13.94 39.20
CA ASP A 478 -33.52 12.67 39.46
C ASP A 478 -35.05 12.83 39.65
N GLU A 479 -35.64 14.02 39.41
CA GLU A 479 -37.08 14.27 39.65
C GLU A 479 -37.99 14.32 38.40
N ASP A 480 -37.51 14.09 37.18
CA ASP A 480 -38.35 14.30 35.96
C ASP A 480 -38.47 13.11 34.98
N ASP A 481 -38.08 11.86 35.33
CA ASP A 481 -38.31 10.67 34.47
C ASP A 481 -39.34 9.66 35.03
N GLU A 482 -40.03 9.99 36.12
CA GLU A 482 -41.22 9.26 36.58
C GLU A 482 -42.47 10.10 36.25
N ASP A 483 -42.92 10.12 34.98
CA ASP A 483 -44.31 10.42 34.54
C ASP A 483 -44.42 10.50 32.99
N GLU A 484 -43.92 9.51 32.25
CA GLU A 484 -44.49 9.18 30.92
C GLU A 484 -45.36 7.92 31.07
N ASP A 485 -46.52 8.16 31.68
CA ASP A 485 -47.81 7.52 31.47
C ASP A 485 -47.80 6.29 30.54
N GLU A 486 -47.85 5.13 31.21
CA GLU A 486 -48.78 4.07 30.84
C GLU A 486 -50.17 4.68 30.62
N ASP A 487 -50.66 4.72 29.37
CA ASP A 487 -52.07 4.51 28.98
C ASP A 487 -52.27 4.94 27.50
N ASP A 488 -52.51 3.96 26.63
CA ASP A 488 -53.69 3.90 25.75
C ASP A 488 -53.52 2.88 24.61
N ASP A 489 -54.33 1.81 24.71
CA ASP A 489 -55.08 1.14 23.63
C ASP A 489 -54.29 0.36 22.55
N ASP A 490 -54.23 -0.97 22.56
CA ASP A 490 -55.36 -1.91 22.34
C ASP A 490 -56.41 -1.40 21.34
N ASP A 491 -56.23 -1.71 20.05
CA ASP A 491 -57.31 -2.27 19.26
C ASP A 491 -56.79 -2.77 17.90
N GLY A 492 -57.00 -4.06 17.66
CA GLY A 492 -56.69 -4.71 16.40
C GLY A 492 -57.58 -4.23 15.26
N HIS A 493 -57.09 -4.41 14.03
CA HIS A 493 -57.98 -4.82 12.94
C HIS A 493 -57.25 -5.57 11.84
N ASP A 494 -57.62 -6.86 11.76
CA ASP A 494 -57.71 -7.65 10.55
C ASP A 494 -58.43 -6.89 9.41
N ALA A 495 -57.81 -6.86 8.23
CA ALA A 495 -58.45 -6.82 6.91
C ALA A 495 -57.40 -7.31 5.88
N ARG A 496 -57.45 -8.51 5.28
CA ARG A 496 -58.48 -9.11 4.41
C ARG A 496 -59.06 -8.14 3.37
N GLY A 497 -58.53 -8.28 2.15
CA GLY A 497 -59.10 -7.92 0.85
C GLY A 497 -58.11 -8.44 -0.20
N ASP A 498 -58.14 -9.71 -0.61
CA ASP A 498 -59.04 -10.32 -1.60
C ASP A 498 -59.79 -9.40 -2.57
N GLU A 499 -59.72 -9.81 -3.84
CA GLU A 499 -60.37 -9.30 -5.07
C GLU A 499 -59.66 -8.12 -5.76
N HIS A 500 -59.31 -8.12 -7.05
CA HIS A 500 -59.86 -8.84 -8.19
C HIS A 500 -58.88 -8.78 -9.39
N ASP A 501 -59.05 -9.75 -10.29
CA ASP A 501 -58.63 -9.80 -11.69
C ASP A 501 -58.38 -8.46 -12.39
N ASP A 502 -57.28 -8.36 -13.15
CA ASP A 502 -57.44 -7.98 -14.55
C ASP A 502 -56.42 -8.65 -15.46
N ALA A 503 -56.95 -9.10 -16.59
CA ALA A 503 -56.29 -9.87 -17.61
C ALA A 503 -55.57 -8.94 -18.59
N GLY A 504 -54.40 -9.41 -19.04
CA GLY A 504 -53.98 -9.34 -20.44
C GLY A 504 -53.74 -7.95 -21.05
N GLU A 505 -52.47 -7.69 -21.39
CA GLU A 505 -52.19 -7.43 -22.80
C GLU A 505 -50.74 -7.76 -23.16
N ARG A 506 -50.64 -8.62 -24.17
CA ARG A 506 -49.42 -8.96 -24.90
C ARG A 506 -48.93 -7.73 -25.66
N ARG A 507 -47.64 -7.42 -25.56
CA ARG A 507 -46.91 -6.79 -26.67
C ARG A 507 -45.63 -7.57 -26.93
N GLU A 508 -45.77 -8.50 -27.86
CA GLU A 508 -44.69 -8.96 -28.72
C GLU A 508 -44.21 -7.75 -29.53
N GLY A 509 -42.95 -7.37 -29.36
CA GLY A 509 -42.25 -6.47 -30.26
C GLY A 509 -41.50 -7.31 -31.28
N GLU A 510 -42.11 -7.49 -32.44
CA GLU A 510 -41.43 -7.95 -33.67
C GLU A 510 -40.33 -6.94 -34.04
N LEU A 511 -39.09 -7.42 -34.13
CA LEU A 511 -38.04 -6.78 -34.91
C LEU A 511 -37.96 -7.54 -36.24
N GLU A 512 -38.56 -6.97 -37.27
CA GLU A 512 -38.34 -7.38 -38.65
C GLU A 512 -36.94 -6.93 -39.09
N GLU A 513 -36.12 -7.91 -39.44
CA GLU A 513 -35.02 -7.80 -40.38
C GLU A 513 -35.58 -7.66 -41.80
N THR A 514 -35.03 -6.73 -42.60
CA THR A 514 -34.43 -6.93 -43.96
C THR A 514 -34.47 -5.65 -44.80
N PRO A 515 -33.65 -5.50 -45.86
CA PRO A 515 -32.35 -6.12 -46.17
C PRO A 515 -31.17 -5.14 -46.17
#